data_AF-A0A918Y7N7-F1
#
_entry.id   AF-A0A918Y7N7-F1
#
_cell.length_a   1.000
_cell.length_b   1.000
_cell.length_c   1.000
_cell.angle_alpha   90.00
_cell.angle_beta   90.00
_cell.angle_gamma   90.00
#
_symmetry.space_group_name_H-M   'P 1'
#
loop_
_entity.id
_entity.type
_entity.pdbx_description
1 polymer ?
#
loop_
_entity_poly.entity_id
_entity_poly.type
_entity_poly.pdbx_seq_one_letter_code
_entity_poly.pdbx_strand_id
1 'polypeptide(L)'
;MDDNATTSGGTALAVLVEEAARILGRPPGRLEPGQHLQHDLGFDSVMLLQLKGRLEARFPVLREVSLPDLLLGVHTLGALAGRLERTTGLPVA
;
A
#
# COMPACT_ATOMS: atom_id res chain seq x y z
N MET A 1 17.58 21.19 -9.50
CA MET A 1 17.86 19.85 -8.95
C MET A 1 16.50 19.34 -8.51
N ASP A 2 15.90 18.60 -9.44
CA ASP A 2 14.70 17.76 -9.36
C ASP A 2 13.40 18.37 -8.80
N ASP A 3 12.65 18.95 -9.74
CA ASP A 3 11.21 19.14 -9.73
C ASP A 3 10.46 17.79 -9.78
N ASN A 4 10.09 17.21 -8.62
CA ASN A 4 8.93 16.29 -8.50
C ASN A 4 8.58 15.99 -7.03
N ALA A 5 7.52 16.62 -6.52
CA ALA A 5 6.48 15.94 -5.73
C ALA A 5 5.33 16.92 -5.42
N THR A 6 4.68 17.42 -6.46
CA THR A 6 3.31 17.88 -6.32
C THR A 6 2.42 16.64 -6.22
N THR A 7 2.14 16.16 -5.01
CA THR A 7 1.00 15.26 -4.76
C THR A 7 0.31 15.63 -3.46
N SER A 8 -0.37 16.78 -3.47
CA SER A 8 -1.28 17.22 -2.39
C SER A 8 -2.66 16.51 -2.46
N GLY A 9 -2.78 15.39 -3.17
CA GLY A 9 -3.95 14.52 -3.18
C GLY A 9 -3.53 13.11 -2.82
N GLY A 10 -3.69 12.72 -1.56
CA GLY A 10 -3.25 11.41 -1.07
C GLY A 10 -3.99 10.28 -1.78
N THR A 11 -3.32 9.62 -2.71
CA THR A 11 -3.84 8.46 -3.44
C THR A 11 -3.69 7.20 -2.61
N ALA A 12 -4.47 6.15 -2.95
CA ALA A 12 -4.37 4.86 -2.28
C ALA A 12 -2.94 4.31 -2.38
N LEU A 13 -2.31 4.52 -3.53
CA LEU A 13 -0.91 4.14 -3.78
C LEU A 13 0.06 4.92 -2.90
N ALA A 14 -0.06 6.24 -2.80
CA ALA A 14 0.85 7.05 -1.98
C ALA A 14 0.83 6.62 -0.51
N VAL A 15 -0.37 6.49 0.07
CA VAL A 15 -0.53 6.04 1.47
C VAL A 15 0.04 4.64 1.66
N LEU A 16 -0.22 3.74 0.71
CA LEU A 16 0.30 2.38 0.75
C LEU A 16 1.82 2.34 0.68
N VAL A 17 2.42 3.08 -0.25
CA VAL A 17 3.88 3.20 -0.42
C VAL A 17 4.53 3.77 0.83
N GLU A 18 3.95 4.82 1.42
CA GLU A 18 4.48 5.42 2.65
C GLU A 18 4.47 4.45 3.83
N GLU A 19 3.36 3.76 4.08
CA GLU A 19 3.29 2.80 5.18
C GLU A 19 4.11 1.55 4.90
N ALA A 20 4.17 1.09 3.64
CA ALA A 20 5.03 0.00 3.22
C ALA A 20 6.52 0.32 3.44
N ALA A 21 6.96 1.51 3.00
CA ALA A 21 8.31 2.02 3.18
C ALA A 21 8.73 2.06 4.65
N ARG A 22 7.82 2.54 5.52
CA ARG A 22 8.03 2.58 6.97
C ARG A 22 8.22 1.20 7.58
N ILE A 23 7.42 0.21 7.16
CA ILE A 23 7.53 -1.16 7.67
C ILE A 23 8.81 -1.83 7.20
N LEU A 24 9.19 -1.61 5.94
CA LEU A 24 10.39 -2.16 5.33
C LEU A 24 11.68 -1.43 5.76
N GLY A 25 11.55 -0.28 6.42
CA GLY A 25 12.69 0.55 6.83
C GLY A 25 13.49 1.12 5.66
N ARG A 26 12.88 1.30 4.49
CA ARG A 26 13.52 1.82 3.27
C ARG A 26 12.74 3.00 2.69
N PRO A 27 13.38 3.91 1.94
CA PRO A 27 12.70 5.11 1.44
C PRO A 27 11.58 4.78 0.43
N PRO A 28 10.44 5.50 0.47
CA PRO A 28 9.28 5.27 -0.39
C PRO A 28 9.57 5.46 -1.89
N GLY A 29 10.51 6.34 -2.25
CA GLY A 29 10.92 6.55 -3.64
C GLY A 29 11.66 5.37 -4.30
N ARG A 30 11.81 4.25 -3.59
CA ARG A 30 12.40 3.00 -4.10
C ARG A 30 11.36 1.88 -4.30
N LEU A 31 10.10 2.12 -3.97
CA LEU A 31 9.02 1.16 -4.14
C LEU A 31 8.23 1.49 -5.41
N GLU A 32 8.25 0.56 -6.35
CA GLU A 32 7.51 0.66 -7.60
C GLU A 32 6.20 -0.14 -7.51
N PRO A 33 5.08 0.34 -8.10
CA PRO A 33 3.80 -0.38 -8.08
C PRO A 33 3.86 -1.74 -8.76
N GLY A 34 4.79 -1.95 -9.69
CA GLY A 34 4.99 -3.23 -10.38
C GLY A 34 5.71 -4.30 -9.55
N GLN A 35 6.32 -3.95 -8.42
CA GLN A 35 7.10 -4.91 -7.63
C GLN A 35 6.21 -5.87 -6.84
N HIS A 36 6.60 -7.14 -6.80
CA HIS A 36 5.95 -8.13 -5.96
C HIS A 36 6.17 -7.83 -4.48
N LEU A 37 5.08 -7.85 -3.70
CA LEU A 37 5.11 -7.63 -2.26
C LEU A 37 6.06 -8.61 -1.56
N GLN A 38 5.89 -9.92 -1.77
CA GLN A 38 6.67 -10.92 -1.03
C GLN A 38 8.02 -11.22 -1.68
N HIS A 39 8.09 -11.20 -3.01
CA HIS A 39 9.27 -11.64 -3.76
C HIS A 39 10.27 -10.51 -4.00
N ASP A 40 9.83 -9.35 -4.49
CA ASP A 40 10.71 -8.21 -4.76
C ASP A 40 10.88 -7.32 -3.54
N LEU A 41 9.77 -7.04 -2.87
CA LEU A 41 9.74 -6.10 -1.74
C LEU A 41 10.10 -6.78 -0.42
N GLY A 42 9.97 -8.11 -0.30
CA GLY A 42 10.29 -8.87 0.91
C GLY A 42 9.24 -8.73 2.03
N PHE A 43 7.98 -8.45 1.69
CA PHE A 43 6.89 -8.45 2.67
C PHE A 43 6.64 -9.84 3.24
N ASP A 44 6.73 -9.95 4.56
CA ASP A 44 6.27 -11.10 5.31
C ASP A 44 4.79 -10.98 5.72
N SER A 45 4.19 -12.11 6.11
CA SER A 45 2.83 -12.14 6.66
C SER A 45 2.64 -11.19 7.85
N VAL A 46 3.68 -11.02 8.69
CA VAL A 46 3.67 -10.09 9.83
C VAL A 46 3.70 -8.64 9.35
N MET A 47 4.48 -8.32 8.32
CA MET A 47 4.55 -6.98 7.75
C MET A 47 3.23 -6.59 7.09
N LEU A 48 2.60 -7.51 6.37
CA LEU A 48 1.29 -7.30 5.77
C LEU A 48 0.19 -7.08 6.82
N LEU A 49 0.25 -7.82 7.94
CA LEU A 49 -0.65 -7.60 9.06
C LEU A 49 -0.45 -6.22 9.71
N GLN A 50 0.80 -5.80 9.90
CA GLN A 50 1.11 -4.45 10.39
C GLN A 50 0.62 -3.37 9.40
N LEU A 51 0.84 -3.56 8.10
CA LEU A 51 0.40 -2.65 7.05
C LEU A 51 -1.12 -2.50 7.10
N LYS A 52 -1.85 -3.62 7.17
CA LYS A 52 -3.30 -3.60 7.34
C LYS A 52 -3.71 -2.84 8.60
N GLY A 53 -3.11 -3.13 9.76
CA GLY A 53 -3.42 -2.43 11.01
C GLY A 53 -3.28 -0.91 10.89
N ARG A 54 -2.25 -0.44 10.18
CA ARG A 54 -2.04 0.99 9.91
C ARG A 54 -3.05 1.56 8.94
N LEU A 55 -3.38 0.82 7.88
CA LEU A 55 -4.41 1.20 6.92
C LEU A 55 -5.80 1.23 7.58
N GLU A 56 -6.12 0.31 8.48
CA GLU A 56 -7.37 0.28 9.27
C GLU A 56 -7.53 1.47 10.22
N ALA A 57 -6.41 1.99 10.73
CA ALA A 57 -6.40 3.19 11.55
C ALA A 57 -6.74 4.44 10.71
N ARG A 58 -6.37 4.45 9.42
CA ARG A 58 -6.65 5.53 8.46
C ARG A 58 -8.03 5.37 7.81
N PHE A 59 -8.39 4.14 7.48
CA PHE A 59 -9.57 3.75 6.71
C PHE A 59 -10.36 2.70 7.50
N PRO A 60 -11.36 3.10 8.30
CA PRO A 60 -12.13 2.18 9.13
C PRO A 60 -12.87 1.10 8.32
N VAL A 61 -13.18 1.34 7.03
CA VAL A 61 -13.78 0.36 6.11
C VAL A 61 -12.91 -0.90 5.93
N LEU A 62 -11.59 -0.81 6.10
CA LEU A 62 -10.69 -1.96 5.99
C LEU A 62 -10.77 -2.91 7.19
N ARG A 63 -11.44 -2.51 8.28
CA ARG A 63 -11.69 -3.40 9.43
C ARG A 63 -12.66 -4.51 9.08
N GLU A 64 -13.58 -4.25 8.15
CA GLU A 64 -14.53 -5.24 7.64
C GLU A 64 -13.90 -6.19 6.63
N VAL A 65 -12.77 -5.80 6.03
CA VAL A 65 -12.03 -6.61 5.06
C VAL A 65 -10.92 -7.39 5.76
N SER A 66 -10.78 -8.67 5.46
CA SER A 66 -9.69 -9.49 6.00
C SER A 66 -8.40 -9.30 5.20
N LEU A 67 -7.23 -9.43 5.82
CA LEU A 67 -5.94 -9.35 5.13
C LEU A 67 -5.84 -10.29 3.91
N PRO A 68 -6.19 -11.59 4.03
CA PRO A 68 -6.18 -12.48 2.87
C PRO A 68 -7.17 -12.09 1.78
N ASP A 69 -8.30 -11.44 2.10
CA ASP A 69 -9.24 -10.93 1.09
C ASP A 69 -8.66 -9.74 0.33
N LEU A 70 -8.02 -8.83 1.07
CA LEU A 70 -7.31 -7.68 0.51
C LEU A 70 -6.15 -8.12 -0.41
N LEU A 71 -5.49 -9.23 -0.07
CA LEU A 71 -4.40 -9.83 -0.83
C LEU A 71 -4.86 -10.89 -1.85
N LEU A 72 -6.17 -11.13 -1.98
CA LEU A 72 -6.69 -12.17 -2.86
C LEU A 72 -6.42 -11.82 -4.32
N GLY A 73 -5.51 -12.57 -4.96
CA GLY A 73 -5.04 -12.29 -6.32
C GLY A 73 -4.19 -11.02 -6.43
N VAL A 74 -3.76 -10.46 -5.31
CA VAL A 74 -2.96 -9.24 -5.23
C VAL A 74 -1.57 -9.61 -4.76
N HIS A 75 -0.62 -9.55 -5.69
CA HIS A 75 0.77 -9.91 -5.41
C HIS A 75 1.73 -8.72 -5.55
N THR A 76 1.27 -7.62 -6.15
CA THR A 76 2.07 -6.41 -6.38
C THR A 76 1.53 -5.22 -5.60
N LEU A 77 2.40 -4.24 -5.37
CA LEU A 77 2.05 -3.05 -4.60
C LEU A 77 0.97 -2.21 -5.30
N GLY A 78 1.01 -2.09 -6.63
CA GLY A 78 -0.02 -1.43 -7.43
C GLY A 78 -1.36 -2.16 -7.41
N ALA A 79 -1.36 -3.49 -7.45
CA ALA A 79 -2.59 -4.27 -7.32
C ALA A 79 -3.26 -4.08 -5.95
N LEU A 80 -2.45 -3.95 -4.89
CA LEU A 80 -2.94 -3.66 -3.54
C LEU A 80 -3.50 -2.25 -3.44
N ALA A 81 -2.85 -1.27 -4.06
CA ALA A 81 -3.37 0.10 -4.15
C ALA A 81 -4.70 0.17 -4.90
N GLY A 82 -4.83 -0.52 -6.05
CA GLY A 82 -6.09 -0.58 -6.79
C GLY A 82 -7.20 -1.33 -6.04
N ARG A 83 -6.85 -2.36 -5.25
CA ARG A 83 -7.80 -3.01 -4.34
C ARG A 83 -8.26 -2.03 -3.27
N LEU A 84 -7.34 -1.29 -2.66
CA LEU A 84 -7.65 -0.27 -1.66
C LEU A 84 -8.53 0.84 -2.22
N GLU A 85 -8.29 1.29 -3.45
CA GLU A 85 -9.18 2.24 -4.13
C GLU A 85 -10.60 1.71 -4.19
N ARG A 86 -10.80 0.48 -4.67
CA ARG A 86 -12.13 -0.11 -4.80
C ARG A 86 -12.86 -0.23 -3.46
N THR A 87 -12.11 -0.44 -2.37
CA THR A 87 -12.66 -0.58 -1.02
C THR A 87 -12.89 0.76 -0.32
N THR A 88 -11.99 1.73 -0.50
CA THR A 88 -11.99 3.02 0.23
C THR A 88 -12.56 4.18 -0.57
N GLY A 89 -12.68 4.02 -1.90
CA GLY A 89 -13.05 5.08 -2.84
C GLY A 89 -11.93 6.06 -3.17
N LEU A 90 -10.68 5.80 -2.73
CA LEU A 90 -9.56 6.72 -2.87
C LEU A 90 -8.82 6.48 -4.20
N PRO A 91 -8.61 7.49 -5.07
CA PRO A 91 -8.03 7.28 -6.39
C PRO A 91 -6.59 6.76 -6.33
N VAL A 92 -6.21 5.95 -7.31
CA VAL A 92 -4.86 5.56 -7.71
C VAL A 92 -4.47 6.48 -8.87
N ALA A 93 -3.50 7.37 -8.66
CA ALA A 93 -2.98 8.25 -9.73
C ALA A 93 -1.93 7.55 -10.58
#